data_AF-A0A842UYR8-F1
#
_entry.id   AF-A0A842UYR8-F1
#
_cell.length_a   1.000
_cell.length_b   1.000
_cell.length_c   1.000
_cell.angle_alpha   90.00
_cell.angle_beta   90.00
_cell.angle_gamma   90.00
#
_symmetry.space_group_name_H-M   'P 1'
#
loop_
_entity.id
_entity.type
_entity.pdbx_description
1 polymer ?
#
loop_
_entity_poly.entity_id
_entity_poly.type
_entity_poly.pdbx_seq_one_letter_code
_entity_poly.pdbx_strand_id
1 'polypeptide(L)' 'MSFFNGVKKGTALFGHCITAIINSILLTLVYALGVGITAVLAKLCRKNFLDTDLKGRSYWKKLDLKKRPIEEYYRQF' A
#
# COMPACT_ATOMS: atom_id res chain seq x y z
N MET A 1 7.58 -43.48 21.02
CA MET A 1 8.28 -42.36 20.34
C MET A 1 7.37 -41.22 19.86
N SER A 2 6.04 -41.38 19.77
CA SER A 2 5.13 -40.33 19.26
C SER A 2 5.06 -39.06 20.15
N PHE A 3 5.13 -39.21 21.47
CA PHE A 3 5.04 -38.10 22.44
C PHE A 3 6.16 -37.06 22.27
N PHE A 4 7.43 -37.50 22.17
CA PHE A 4 8.58 -36.61 21.99
C PHE A 4 8.54 -35.85 20.65
N ASN A 5 8.01 -36.48 19.61
CA ASN A 5 7.80 -35.80 18.32
C ASN A 5 6.71 -34.72 18.41
N GLY A 6 5.66 -34.95 19.19
CA GLY A 6 4.62 -33.94 19.47
C GLY A 6 5.19 -32.74 20.23
N VAL A 7 5.95 -32.97 21.29
CA VAL A 7 6.60 -31.91 22.09
C VAL A 7 7.56 -31.08 21.22
N LYS A 8 8.41 -31.73 20.41
CA LYS A 8 9.35 -31.04 19.51
C LYS A 8 8.64 -30.16 18.46
N LYS A 9 7.53 -30.64 17.90
CA LYS A 9 6.72 -29.84 16.96
C LYS A 9 6.03 -28.67 17.65
N GLY A 10 5.50 -28.88 18.86
CA GLY A 10 4.85 -27.84 19.65
C GLY A 10 5.80 -26.70 20.03
N THR A 11 7.02 -27.03 20.48
CA THR A 11 8.03 -26.01 20.82
C THR A 11 8.54 -25.25 19.59
N ALA A 12 8.71 -25.92 18.45
CA ALA A 12 9.06 -25.27 17.19
C ALA A 12 7.98 -24.28 16.73
N LEU A 13 6.70 -24.69 16.77
CA LEU A 13 5.59 -23.82 16.39
C LEU A 13 5.45 -22.63 17.34
N PHE A 14 5.62 -22.84 18.64
CA PHE A 14 5.65 -21.77 19.63
C PHE A 14 6.76 -20.76 19.34
N GLY A 15 7.97 -21.25 19.06
CA GLY A 15 9.09 -20.40 18.65
C GLY A 15 8.75 -19.55 17.41
N HIS A 16 8.18 -20.18 16.38
CA HIS A 16 7.74 -19.47 15.18
C HIS A 16 6.70 -18.38 15.47
N CYS A 17 5.70 -18.65 16.32
CA CYS A 17 4.70 -17.66 16.70
C CYS A 17 5.33 -16.47 17.44
N ILE A 18 6.22 -16.74 18.40
CA ILE A 18 6.91 -15.67 19.14
C ILE A 18 7.79 -14.84 18.21
N THR A 19 8.56 -15.48 17.31
CA THR A 19 9.35 -14.76 16.30
C THR A 19 8.48 -13.89 15.40
N ALA A 20 7.33 -14.39 14.95
CA ALA A 20 6.40 -13.62 14.13
C ALA A 20 5.85 -12.39 14.88
N ILE A 21 5.48 -12.55 16.16
CA ILE A 21 5.01 -11.45 17.01
C ILE A 21 6.09 -10.39 17.18
N ILE A 22 7.30 -10.80 17.56
CA ILE A 22 8.42 -9.88 17.78
C ILE A 22 8.75 -9.13 16.48
N ASN A 23 8.85 -9.85 15.36
CA ASN A 23 9.12 -9.22 14.07
C ASN A 23 8.01 -8.25 13.68
N SER A 24 6.74 -8.59 13.91
CA SER A 24 5.62 -7.69 13.64
C SER A 24 5.69 -6.41 14.48
N ILE A 25 6.01 -6.53 15.77
CA ILE A 25 6.18 -5.37 16.66
C ILE A 25 7.34 -4.50 16.19
N LEU A 26 8.48 -5.11 15.90
CA LEU A 26 9.68 -4.39 15.41
C LEU A 26 9.38 -3.67 14.10
N LEU A 27 8.75 -4.35 13.13
CA LEU A 27 8.38 -3.77 11.85
C LEU A 27 7.42 -2.59 12.03
N THR A 28 6.44 -2.73 12.93
CA THR A 28 5.46 -1.69 13.22
C THR A 28 6.13 -0.45 13.80
N LEU A 29 7.05 -0.63 14.75
CA LEU A 29 7.81 0.49 15.33
C LEU A 29 8.69 1.17 14.28
N VAL A 30 9.43 0.39 13.47
CA VAL A 30 10.26 0.93 12.39
C VAL A 30 9.41 1.69 11.36
N TYR A 31 8.25 1.17 10.99
CA TYR A 31 7.35 1.84 10.06
C TYR A 31 6.76 3.11 10.66
N ALA A 32 6.32 3.08 11.91
CA ALA A 32 5.80 4.24 12.61
C ALA A 32 6.85 5.35 12.76
N LEU A 33 8.10 5.01 13.09
CA LEU A 33 9.17 5.98 13.20
C LEU A 33 9.69 6.44 11.83
N GLY A 34 9.91 5.53 10.88
CA GLY A 34 10.41 5.88 9.55
C GLY A 34 9.37 6.63 8.72
N VAL A 35 8.20 6.02 8.50
CA VAL A 35 7.13 6.59 7.68
C VAL A 35 6.35 7.66 8.43
N GLY A 36 6.08 7.46 9.72
CA GLY A 36 5.35 8.45 10.50
C GLY A 36 6.11 9.76 10.66
N ILE A 37 7.41 9.72 10.95
CA ILE A 37 8.22 10.96 11.04
C ILE A 37 8.32 11.64 9.68
N THR A 38 8.55 10.88 8.59
CA THR A 38 8.62 11.47 7.24
C THR A 38 7.28 12.09 6.80
N ALA A 39 6.14 11.48 7.15
CA ALA A 39 4.82 12.04 6.92
C ALA A 39 4.57 13.33 7.72
N VAL A 40 4.99 13.36 9.00
CA VAL A 40 4.91 14.56 9.85
C VAL A 40 5.78 15.69 9.29
N LEU A 41 7.01 15.38 8.88
CA LEU A 41 7.93 16.35 8.27
C LEU A 41 7.39 16.88 6.93
N ALA A 42 6.87 16.00 6.08
CA ALA A 42 6.26 16.41 4.81
C ALA A 42 5.06 17.34 5.02
N LYS A 43 4.21 17.02 6.02
CA LYS A 43 3.08 17.88 6.42
C LYS A 43 3.56 19.24 6.93
N LEU A 44 4.63 19.28 7.72
CA LEU A 44 5.24 20.54 8.19
C LEU A 44 5.78 21.38 7.01
N CYS A 45 6.38 20.73 6.01
CA CYS A 45 6.85 21.37 4.78
C CYS A 45 5.72 21.68 3.77
N ARG A 46 4.44 21.48 4.12
CA ARG A 46 3.28 21.61 3.22
C ARG A 46 3.42 20.80 1.92
N LYS A 47 4.23 19.73 1.91
CA LYS A 47 4.32 18.80 0.78
C LYS A 47 3.17 17.81 0.88
N ASN A 48 2.24 17.91 -0.06
CA ASN A 48 1.23 16.88 -0.27
C ASN A 48 1.84 15.80 -1.15
N PHE A 49 1.89 14.56 -0.66
CA PHE A 49 2.31 13.41 -1.46
C PHE A 49 1.26 12.99 -2.49
N LEU A 50 -0.01 13.25 -2.16
CA LEU A 50 -1.14 13.04 -3.04
C LEU A 50 -1.52 14.37 -3.67
N ASP A 51 -1.66 14.40 -4.99
CA ASP A 51 -2.16 15.57 -5.69
C ASP A 51 -3.63 15.79 -5.29
N THR A 52 -3.88 16.83 -4.50
CA THR A 52 -5.22 17.14 -3.98
C THR A 52 -6.07 17.91 -5.00
N ASP A 53 -5.52 18.23 -6.18
CA ASP A 53 -6.26 18.93 -7.22
C ASP A 53 -7.25 17.96 -7.90
N LEU A 54 -8.42 17.76 -7.27
CA LEU A 54 -9.60 17.14 -7.89
C LEU A 54 -10.22 18.05 -8.98
N LYS A 55 -9.42 18.88 -9.67
CA LYS A 55 -9.82 19.64 -10.86
C LYS A 55 -9.87 18.72 -12.08
N GLY A 56 -10.83 17.80 -12.04
CA GLY A 56 -11.13 16.95 -13.18
C GLY A 56 -12.54 16.45 -13.04
N ARG A 57 -13.50 17.14 -13.69
CA ARG A 57 -14.73 16.46 -14.13
C ARG A 57 -14.25 15.23 -14.87
N SER A 58 -14.36 14.05 -14.26
CA SER A 58 -14.17 12.70 -14.83
C SER A 58 -13.13 12.54 -15.94
N TYR A 59 -12.23 11.55 -15.85
CA TYR A 59 -11.42 11.09 -17.00
C TYR A 59 -12.24 10.81 -18.28
N TRP A 60 -13.57 10.64 -18.13
CA TRP A 60 -14.57 10.71 -19.18
C TRP A 60 -14.68 12.12 -19.79
N LYS A 61 -13.97 12.35 -20.90
CA LYS A 61 -14.34 13.42 -21.84
C LYS A 61 -15.71 13.06 -22.44
N LYS A 62 -16.66 14.01 -22.45
CA LYS A 62 -17.87 13.88 -23.28
C LYS A 62 -17.41 13.88 -24.74
N LEU A 63 -17.38 12.72 -25.40
CA LEU A 63 -17.07 12.65 -26.82
C LEU A 63 -18.19 13.36 -27.59
N ASP A 64 -17.89 14.55 -28.08
CA ASP A 64 -18.76 15.31 -28.96
C ASP A 64 -18.58 14.73 -30.37
N LEU A 65 -19.26 13.59 -30.66
CA LEU A 65 -19.13 12.77 -31.89
C LEU A 65 -19.38 13.52 -33.21
N LYS A 66 -19.78 14.80 -33.14
CA LYS A 66 -20.05 15.65 -34.31
C LYS A 66 -18.88 16.55 -34.73
N LYS A 67 -17.83 16.69 -33.91
CA LYS A 67 -16.81 17.74 -34.10
C LYS A 67 -15.44 17.25 -34.60
N ARG A 68 -15.17 15.95 -34.62
CA ARG A 68 -13.85 15.43 -34.99
C ARG A 68 -13.91 14.31 -36.02
N PRO A 69 -12.90 14.19 -36.91
CA PRO A 69 -12.79 13.12 -37.89
C PRO A 69 -12.74 11.75 -37.21
N ILE A 70 -13.42 10.74 -37.81
CA ILE A 70 -13.64 9.43 -37.19
C ILE A 70 -12.32 8.69 -36.92
N GLU A 71 -11.31 9.00 -37.72
CA GLU A 71 -9.93 8.50 -37.66
C GLU A 71 -9.24 8.82 -36.33
N GLU A 72 -9.58 9.94 -35.67
CA GLU A 72 -9.04 10.28 -34.35
C GLU A 72 -9.59 9.38 -33.24
N TYR A 73 -10.79 8.83 -33.39
CA TYR A 73 -11.42 7.96 -32.39
C TYR A 73 -10.85 6.52 -32.42
N TYR A 74 -10.40 6.04 -33.57
CA TYR A 74 -9.80 4.71 -33.70
C TYR A 74 -8.45 4.57 -32.98
N ARG A 75 -7.80 5.67 -32.61
CA ARG A 75 -6.52 5.67 -31.86
C ARG A 75 -6.70 5.59 -30.34
N GLN A 76 -7.93 5.52 -29.83
CA GLN A 76 -8.20 5.48 -28.39
C GLN A 76 -8.30 4.05 -27.81
N PHE A 77 -8.27 3.01 -28.66
CA PHE A 77 -8.25 1.61 -28.27
C PHE A 77 -6.96 0.93 -28.72
#